data_AF-A0A090LKT3-F1
#
_entry.id   AF-A0A090LKT3-F1
#
_cell.length_a   1.000
_cell.length_b   1.000
_cell.length_c   1.000
_cell.angle_alpha   90.00
_cell.angle_beta   90.00
_cell.angle_gamma   90.00
#
_symmetry.space_group_name_H-M   'P 1'
#
loop_
_entity.id
_entity.type
_entity.pdbx_description
1 polymer ?
#
loop_
_entity_poly.entity_id
_entity_poly.type
_entity_poly.pdbx_seq_one_letter_code
_entity_poly.pdbx_strand_id
1 'polypeptide(L)'
;MMSKDVMIIMLNFHSFLYILFPIVLLGCSGSNNDMSIIQSPTLTLQFNPPALWTYPETDAQTTLSFFPGQPLTQIEAQNNAENDIKNAIVNSLTEIGIEPQGKTIVTTYQPQMVHDCYKVLPTGVTNAVGSTIGILESGAITKLATIGGTAALSADSCSKRSFAANPLTYTENILTATVTINNLITTRFSLRQLANSMMSKLSFGSNVQFVSEITY
;
A
#
# COMPACT_ATOMS: atom_id res chain seq x y z
N MET A 1 -95.02 2.97 43.15
CA MET A 1 -93.97 3.56 44.01
C MET A 1 -92.74 3.72 43.14
N MET A 2 -92.43 4.94 42.67
CA MET A 2 -91.49 5.89 43.31
C MET A 2 -90.13 5.24 43.59
N SER A 3 -88.95 5.77 43.27
CA SER A 3 -88.46 7.02 42.66
C SER A 3 -86.93 6.97 42.84
N LYS A 4 -86.18 7.77 42.07
CA LYS A 4 -84.81 8.30 42.31
C LYS A 4 -83.59 7.52 41.82
N ASP A 5 -83.07 8.02 40.69
CA ASP A 5 -81.74 8.62 40.52
C ASP A 5 -80.68 8.38 41.60
N VAL A 6 -79.50 7.89 41.19
CA VAL A 6 -78.20 8.47 41.59
C VAL A 6 -77.21 8.35 40.41
N MET A 7 -76.75 9.51 39.97
CA MET A 7 -75.65 9.78 39.04
C MET A 7 -74.29 9.64 39.76
N ILE A 8 -73.32 8.91 39.21
CA ILE A 8 -71.89 9.08 39.53
C ILE A 8 -71.07 9.17 38.24
N ILE A 9 -70.40 10.30 38.12
CA ILE A 9 -69.42 10.71 37.11
C ILE A 9 -68.05 10.15 37.52
N MET A 10 -67.33 9.44 36.64
CA MET A 10 -65.84 9.36 36.59
C MET A 10 -65.43 8.90 35.16
N LEU A 11 -64.87 9.73 34.28
CA LEU A 11 -63.45 10.10 34.09
C LEU A 11 -62.50 8.92 33.77
N ASN A 12 -61.70 9.12 32.71
CA ASN A 12 -60.56 8.33 32.18
C ASN A 12 -60.87 7.41 30.98
N PHE A 13 -60.10 7.34 29.89
CA PHE A 13 -58.67 7.59 29.69
C PHE A 13 -58.43 8.14 28.28
N HIS A 14 -57.58 9.17 28.17
CA HIS A 14 -57.18 9.81 26.92
C HIS A 14 -56.54 8.82 25.94
N SER A 15 -56.98 8.92 24.67
CA SER A 15 -56.31 8.31 23.53
C SER A 15 -54.86 8.76 23.46
N PHE A 16 -54.01 7.76 23.37
CA PHE A 16 -52.57 7.81 23.23
C PHE A 16 -52.14 8.73 22.08
N LEU A 17 -51.44 9.80 22.46
CA LEU A 17 -50.07 10.05 22.00
C LEU A 17 -49.88 10.25 20.48
N TYR A 18 -50.20 11.46 20.02
CA TYR A 18 -49.52 12.10 18.89
C TYR A 18 -48.01 12.23 19.22
N ILE A 19 -47.19 11.22 18.87
CA ILE A 19 -45.74 11.42 18.74
C ILE A 19 -45.49 12.08 17.40
N LEU A 20 -45.45 13.41 17.44
CA LEU A 20 -44.89 14.25 16.40
C LEU A 20 -43.45 13.78 16.13
N PHE A 21 -43.24 13.31 14.90
CA PHE A 21 -41.94 13.13 14.27
C PHE A 21 -41.04 14.34 14.52
N PRO A 22 -39.87 14.21 15.18
CA PRO A 22 -38.83 15.20 15.02
C PRO A 22 -38.21 14.97 13.65
N ILE A 23 -38.53 15.85 12.70
CA ILE A 23 -37.78 16.03 11.46
C ILE A 23 -36.41 16.58 11.87
N VAL A 24 -35.49 15.67 12.18
CA VAL A 24 -34.08 16.01 12.38
C VAL A 24 -33.42 15.98 10.99
N LEU A 25 -33.59 17.07 10.25
CA LEU A 25 -32.72 17.41 9.13
C LEU A 25 -31.37 17.88 9.71
N LEU A 26 -30.55 16.92 10.14
CA LEU A 26 -29.12 17.15 10.35
C LEU A 26 -28.44 17.24 8.98
N GLY A 27 -28.55 18.42 8.37
CA GLY A 27 -27.63 18.82 7.31
C GLY A 27 -26.25 19.04 7.92
N CYS A 28 -25.41 18.01 7.93
CA CYS A 28 -23.98 18.19 8.11
C CYS A 28 -23.42 18.89 6.87
N SER A 29 -23.30 20.22 6.95
CA SER A 29 -22.53 21.03 6.01
C SER A 29 -21.03 20.76 6.24
N GLY A 30 -20.57 19.57 5.89
CA GLY A 30 -19.19 19.29 5.57
C GLY A 30 -19.11 19.26 4.06
N SER A 31 -18.36 20.18 3.45
CA SER A 31 -18.02 20.13 2.03
C SER A 31 -17.08 18.95 1.76
N ASN A 32 -17.59 17.73 1.96
CA ASN A 32 -16.90 16.50 1.62
C ASN A 32 -17.27 16.19 0.17
N ASN A 33 -16.33 16.40 -0.74
CA ASN A 33 -16.47 16.03 -2.15
C ASN A 33 -16.60 14.50 -2.37
N ASP A 34 -16.90 13.73 -1.33
CA ASP A 34 -17.04 12.27 -1.31
C ASP A 34 -18.09 11.77 -2.31
N MET A 35 -19.12 12.56 -2.58
CA MET A 35 -20.17 12.26 -3.56
C MET A 35 -19.81 12.66 -5.00
N SER A 36 -18.67 13.31 -5.23
CA SER A 36 -18.24 13.65 -6.60
C SER A 36 -17.87 12.39 -7.38
N ILE A 37 -18.31 12.36 -8.64
CA ILE A 37 -18.09 11.25 -9.57
C ILE A 37 -16.73 11.43 -10.23
N ILE A 38 -15.92 10.37 -10.23
CA ILE A 38 -14.65 10.28 -10.92
C ILE A 38 -14.75 9.21 -12.01
N GLN A 39 -14.13 9.47 -13.15
CA GLN A 39 -14.05 8.57 -14.29
C GLN A 39 -12.59 8.25 -14.58
N SER A 40 -12.29 6.98 -14.82
CA SER A 40 -10.95 6.46 -15.10
C SER A 40 -9.86 7.01 -14.17
N PRO A 41 -10.00 6.81 -12.83
CA PRO A 41 -9.08 7.39 -11.86
C PRO A 41 -7.65 6.90 -12.07
N THR A 42 -6.69 7.77 -11.74
CA THR A 42 -5.28 7.41 -11.61
C THR A 42 -4.87 7.53 -10.16
N LEU A 43 -4.45 6.40 -9.58
CA LEU A 43 -3.94 6.30 -8.22
C LEU A 43 -2.42 6.50 -8.24
N THR A 44 -1.88 7.28 -7.30
CA THR A 44 -0.44 7.41 -7.10
C THR A 44 -0.04 6.76 -5.79
N LEU A 45 0.91 5.82 -5.87
CA LEU A 45 1.42 5.04 -4.74
C LEU A 45 2.84 5.53 -4.41
N GLN A 46 3.13 5.75 -3.13
CA GLN A 46 4.48 6.07 -2.66
C GLN A 46 4.89 5.07 -1.58
N PHE A 47 5.96 4.32 -1.84
CA PHE A 47 6.28 3.14 -1.04
C PHE A 47 7.77 2.78 -1.10
N ASN A 48 8.22 1.98 -0.13
CA ASN A 48 9.44 1.21 -0.24
C ASN A 48 9.13 -0.13 -0.93
N PRO A 49 9.84 -0.48 -2.02
CA PRO A 49 9.52 -1.67 -2.80
C PRO A 49 9.91 -2.95 -2.05
N PRO A 50 9.12 -4.03 -2.16
CA PRO A 50 9.53 -5.34 -1.68
C PRO A 50 10.70 -5.88 -2.52
N ALA A 51 11.49 -6.79 -1.95
CA ALA A 51 12.59 -7.44 -2.67
C ALA A 51 12.13 -8.04 -4.01
N LEU A 52 10.92 -8.63 -4.04
CA LEU A 52 10.32 -9.27 -5.21
C LEU A 52 10.10 -8.32 -6.40
N TRP A 53 10.01 -7.01 -6.15
CA TRP A 53 9.80 -5.97 -7.17
C TRP A 53 11.11 -5.30 -7.62
N THR A 54 12.24 -5.76 -7.10
CA THR A 54 13.56 -5.25 -7.45
C THR A 54 14.39 -6.34 -8.12
N TYR A 55 15.52 -5.98 -8.72
CA TYR A 55 16.44 -6.95 -9.29
C TYR A 55 17.89 -6.58 -8.94
N PRO A 56 18.81 -7.55 -8.84
CA PRO A 56 20.19 -7.28 -8.49
C PRO A 56 21.06 -7.06 -9.74
N GLU A 57 22.36 -6.85 -9.54
CA GLU A 57 23.33 -6.83 -10.64
C GLU A 57 23.49 -8.21 -11.29
N THR A 58 24.03 -8.25 -12.51
CA THR A 58 24.13 -9.49 -13.31
C THR A 58 25.03 -10.55 -12.69
N ASP A 59 25.98 -10.16 -11.85
CA ASP A 59 26.91 -11.07 -11.16
C ASP A 59 26.38 -11.59 -9.82
N ALA A 60 25.17 -11.20 -9.42
CA ALA A 60 24.64 -11.42 -8.08
C ALA A 60 24.54 -12.89 -7.66
N GLN A 61 24.37 -13.80 -8.61
CA GLN A 61 24.42 -15.23 -8.33
C GLN A 61 25.83 -15.69 -7.94
N THR A 62 26.87 -15.13 -8.57
CA THR A 62 28.26 -15.49 -8.29
C THR A 62 28.80 -14.81 -7.03
N THR A 63 28.30 -13.62 -6.71
CA THR A 63 28.67 -12.83 -5.53
C THR A 63 27.76 -13.08 -4.32
N LEU A 64 26.67 -13.84 -4.50
CA LEU A 64 25.60 -14.09 -3.52
C LEU A 64 25.00 -12.80 -2.93
N SER A 65 24.79 -11.82 -3.80
CA SER A 65 24.41 -10.44 -3.46
C SER A 65 22.92 -10.14 -3.68
N PHE A 66 22.07 -11.15 -3.80
CA PHE A 66 20.62 -10.96 -3.95
C PHE A 66 19.89 -11.08 -2.61
N PHE A 67 18.71 -10.47 -2.54
CA PHE A 67 17.79 -10.62 -1.40
C PHE A 67 16.93 -11.88 -1.54
N PRO A 68 16.43 -12.46 -0.43
CA PRO A 68 15.50 -13.59 -0.49
C PRO A 68 14.25 -13.25 -1.33
N GLY A 69 13.92 -14.11 -2.30
CA GLY A 69 12.78 -13.92 -3.18
C GLY A 69 12.95 -12.86 -4.27
N GLN A 70 14.12 -12.22 -4.36
CA GLN A 70 14.39 -11.24 -5.40
C GLN A 70 14.59 -11.94 -6.77
N PRO A 71 13.86 -11.53 -7.82
CA PRO A 71 14.10 -12.02 -9.16
C PRO A 71 15.45 -11.53 -9.71
N LEU A 72 16.01 -12.25 -10.67
CA LEU A 72 17.35 -11.95 -11.21
C LEU A 72 17.33 -11.01 -12.41
N THR A 73 16.14 -10.71 -12.93
CA THR A 73 15.99 -9.86 -14.11
C THR A 73 14.99 -8.75 -13.85
N GLN A 74 15.21 -7.62 -14.50
CA GLN A 74 14.31 -6.47 -14.45
C GLN A 74 12.89 -6.83 -14.96
N ILE A 75 12.79 -7.64 -16.02
CA ILE A 75 11.51 -8.02 -16.62
C ILE A 75 10.67 -8.85 -15.65
N GLU A 76 11.29 -9.79 -14.94
CA GLU A 76 10.59 -10.61 -13.95
C GLU A 76 10.15 -9.77 -12.74
N ALA A 77 11.00 -8.85 -12.27
CA ALA A 77 10.63 -7.89 -11.23
C ALA A 77 9.43 -7.01 -11.63
N GLN A 78 9.41 -6.54 -12.88
CA GLN A 78 8.29 -5.78 -13.44
C GLN A 78 7.01 -6.60 -13.43
N ASN A 79 7.06 -7.83 -13.96
CA ASN A 79 5.90 -8.70 -14.05
C ASN A 79 5.34 -9.03 -12.66
N ASN A 80 6.20 -9.28 -11.67
CA ASN A 80 5.78 -9.53 -10.29
C ASN A 80 5.06 -8.31 -9.70
N ALA A 81 5.63 -7.12 -9.85
CA ALA A 81 5.01 -5.88 -9.37
C ALA A 81 3.65 -5.60 -10.04
N GLU A 82 3.57 -5.76 -11.36
CA GLU A 82 2.33 -5.55 -12.11
C GLU A 82 1.25 -6.55 -11.70
N ASN A 83 1.60 -7.82 -11.53
CA ASN A 83 0.67 -8.87 -11.11
C ASN A 83 0.15 -8.61 -9.69
N ASP A 84 1.04 -8.26 -8.75
CA ASP A 84 0.66 -7.95 -7.37
C ASP A 84 -0.29 -6.75 -7.30
N ILE A 85 0.05 -5.65 -7.99
CA ILE A 85 -0.78 -4.45 -8.05
C ILE A 85 -2.14 -4.76 -8.69
N LYS A 86 -2.15 -5.47 -9.82
CA LYS A 86 -3.38 -5.84 -10.52
C LYS A 86 -4.27 -6.73 -9.65
N ASN A 87 -3.69 -7.75 -9.02
CA ASN A 87 -4.41 -8.65 -8.12
C ASN A 87 -4.97 -7.90 -6.91
N ALA A 88 -4.19 -6.98 -6.32
CA ALA A 88 -4.67 -6.13 -5.23
C ALA A 88 -5.89 -5.31 -5.66
N ILE A 89 -5.83 -4.65 -6.83
CA ILE A 89 -6.95 -3.83 -7.34
C ILE A 89 -8.18 -4.67 -7.63
N VAL A 90 -8.04 -5.79 -8.34
CA VAL A 90 -9.18 -6.66 -8.67
C VAL A 90 -9.87 -7.15 -7.40
N ASN A 91 -9.08 -7.62 -6.42
CA ASN A 91 -9.63 -8.07 -5.15
C ASN A 91 -10.28 -6.93 -4.37
N SER A 92 -9.68 -5.74 -4.36
CA SER A 92 -10.24 -4.57 -3.68
C SER A 92 -11.51 -4.06 -4.34
N LEU A 93 -11.62 -4.10 -5.67
CA LEU A 93 -12.84 -3.77 -6.40
C LEU A 93 -13.99 -4.71 -6.01
N THR A 94 -13.71 -6.02 -5.98
CA THR A 94 -14.69 -7.03 -5.55
C THR A 94 -15.14 -6.80 -4.11
N GLU A 95 -14.23 -6.49 -3.19
CA GLU A 95 -14.56 -6.23 -1.78
C GLU A 95 -15.48 -5.02 -1.58
N ILE A 96 -15.34 -3.98 -2.39
CA ILE A 96 -16.21 -2.79 -2.33
C ILE A 96 -17.47 -2.92 -3.19
N GLY A 97 -17.75 -4.11 -3.72
CA GLY A 97 -18.96 -4.40 -4.51
C GLY A 97 -18.94 -3.85 -5.94
N ILE A 98 -17.76 -3.58 -6.50
CA ILE A 98 -17.60 -3.13 -7.89
C ILE A 98 -17.11 -4.31 -8.74
N GLU A 99 -17.87 -4.65 -9.78
CA GLU A 99 -17.50 -5.70 -10.74
C GLU A 99 -16.21 -5.33 -11.49
N PRO A 100 -15.13 -6.14 -11.42
CA PRO A 100 -13.88 -5.86 -12.13
C PRO A 100 -13.96 -6.05 -13.65
N GLN A 101 -14.93 -6.81 -14.18
CA GLN A 101 -15.08 -7.04 -15.62
C GLN A 101 -15.24 -5.73 -16.42
N GLY A 102 -14.59 -5.68 -17.58
CA GLY A 102 -14.62 -4.52 -18.50
C GLY A 102 -13.71 -3.35 -18.10
N LYS A 103 -12.99 -3.45 -16.97
CA LYS A 103 -12.02 -2.44 -16.52
C LYS A 103 -10.60 -2.84 -16.94
N THR A 104 -9.84 -1.88 -17.45
CA THR A 104 -8.44 -2.10 -17.84
C THR A 104 -7.54 -1.39 -16.85
N ILE A 105 -6.75 -2.16 -16.11
CA ILE A 105 -5.77 -1.67 -15.15
C ILE A 105 -4.44 -1.49 -15.88
N VAL A 106 -3.91 -0.26 -15.86
CA VAL A 106 -2.60 0.09 -16.41
C VAL A 106 -1.74 0.57 -15.27
N THR A 107 -0.60 -0.09 -15.05
CA THR A 107 0.35 0.24 -13.99
C THR A 107 1.63 0.80 -14.61
N THR A 108 2.16 1.87 -14.03
CA THR A 108 3.50 2.36 -14.33
C THR A 108 4.36 2.15 -13.08
N TYR A 109 5.21 1.15 -13.14
CA TYR A 109 6.24 0.88 -12.15
C TYR A 109 7.54 0.62 -12.91
N GLN A 110 8.67 1.02 -12.35
CA GLN A 110 9.99 0.74 -12.88
C GLN A 110 10.81 0.07 -11.78
N PRO A 111 11.13 -1.23 -11.91
CA PRO A 111 11.99 -1.94 -10.98
C PRO A 111 13.32 -1.23 -10.82
N GLN A 112 13.72 -1.11 -9.58
CA GLN A 112 15.02 -0.59 -9.22
C GLN A 112 16.05 -1.72 -9.20
N MET A 113 17.23 -1.44 -9.75
CA MET A 113 18.39 -2.28 -9.54
C MET A 113 18.93 -2.05 -8.14
N VAL A 114 18.88 -3.05 -7.27
CA VAL A 114 19.43 -2.99 -5.92
C VAL A 114 19.86 -4.38 -5.49
N HIS A 115 21.00 -4.47 -4.84
CA HIS A 115 21.59 -5.72 -4.39
C HIS A 115 22.05 -5.56 -2.94
N ASP A 116 22.19 -6.69 -2.26
CA ASP A 116 22.88 -6.78 -0.98
C ASP A 116 24.40 -6.66 -1.19
N CYS A 117 25.19 -6.43 -0.15
CA CYS A 117 26.65 -6.49 -0.31
C CYS A 117 27.12 -7.89 -0.78
N TYR A 118 28.28 -7.92 -1.45
CA TYR A 118 28.87 -9.14 -1.97
C TYR A 118 29.40 -10.02 -0.83
N LYS A 119 28.88 -11.24 -0.75
CA LYS A 119 29.27 -12.26 0.24
C LYS A 119 30.35 -13.20 -0.28
N VAL A 120 30.53 -13.22 -1.60
CA VAL A 120 31.63 -13.89 -2.30
C VAL A 120 32.28 -12.84 -3.20
N LEU A 121 33.61 -12.79 -3.18
CA LEU A 121 34.40 -11.82 -3.97
C LEU A 121 35.26 -12.56 -5.00
N PRO A 122 34.75 -12.78 -6.23
CA PRO A 122 35.56 -13.22 -7.35
C PRO A 122 36.74 -12.25 -7.60
N THR A 123 37.78 -12.73 -8.29
CA THR A 123 38.94 -11.89 -8.62
C THR A 123 38.52 -10.63 -9.39
N GLY A 124 38.89 -9.46 -8.87
CA GLY A 124 38.57 -8.16 -9.47
C GLY A 124 37.22 -7.57 -9.03
N VAL A 125 36.43 -8.28 -8.23
CA VAL A 125 35.15 -7.81 -7.69
C VAL A 125 35.33 -7.47 -6.21
N THR A 126 34.86 -6.28 -5.80
CA THR A 126 34.96 -5.82 -4.41
C THR A 126 33.72 -5.04 -4.02
N ASN A 127 33.37 -5.05 -2.72
CA ASN A 127 32.45 -4.06 -2.17
C ASN A 127 33.22 -2.74 -1.97
N ALA A 128 33.44 -2.01 -3.07
CA ALA A 128 34.21 -0.78 -3.04
C ALA A 128 33.58 0.26 -2.11
N VAL A 129 34.43 1.12 -1.54
CA VAL A 129 33.94 2.33 -0.86
C VAL A 129 33.19 3.18 -1.89
N GLY A 130 32.02 3.67 -1.51
CA GLY A 130 31.10 4.40 -2.39
C GLY A 130 30.06 3.52 -3.09
N SER A 131 30.20 2.19 -3.07
CA SER A 131 29.15 1.29 -3.58
C SER A 131 27.87 1.41 -2.74
N THR A 132 26.72 1.32 -3.40
CA THR A 132 25.40 1.38 -2.77
C THR A 132 24.79 -0.01 -2.66
N ILE A 133 24.33 -0.36 -1.46
CA ILE A 133 23.65 -1.63 -1.18
C ILE A 133 22.24 -1.36 -0.63
N GLY A 134 21.32 -2.30 -0.84
CA GLY A 134 19.99 -2.24 -0.26
C GLY A 134 19.96 -2.71 1.20
N ILE A 135 19.08 -2.10 1.98
CA ILE A 135 18.77 -2.53 3.35
C ILE A 135 17.36 -3.09 3.34
N LEU A 136 17.26 -4.40 3.57
CA LEU A 136 16.00 -5.13 3.62
C LEU A 136 15.48 -5.15 5.05
N GLU A 137 14.34 -4.50 5.30
CA GLU A 137 13.63 -4.47 6.57
C GLU A 137 12.20 -4.97 6.33
N SER A 138 11.79 -6.04 7.01
CA SER A 138 10.43 -6.62 6.90
C SER A 138 9.96 -6.88 5.47
N GLY A 139 10.86 -7.40 4.61
CA GLY A 139 10.56 -7.77 3.22
C GLY A 139 10.64 -6.63 2.20
N ALA A 140 10.80 -5.37 2.64
CA ALA A 140 10.97 -4.20 1.78
C ALA A 140 12.39 -3.62 1.84
N ILE A 141 12.84 -3.06 0.72
CA ILE A 141 14.08 -2.30 0.63
C ILE A 141 13.77 -0.87 1.06
N THR A 142 13.90 -0.62 2.37
CA THR A 142 13.52 0.66 2.99
C THR A 142 14.58 1.73 2.77
N LYS A 143 15.86 1.34 2.74
CA LYS A 143 16.99 2.25 2.61
C LYS A 143 18.01 1.74 1.61
N LEU A 144 18.74 2.69 1.05
CA LEU A 144 19.99 2.48 0.33
C LEU A 144 21.13 2.92 1.23
N ALA A 145 22.13 2.07 1.39
CA ALA A 145 23.31 2.34 2.19
C ALA A 145 24.54 2.48 1.30
N THR A 146 25.25 3.59 1.42
CA THR A 146 26.54 3.79 0.76
C THR A 146 27.66 3.35 1.70
N ILE A 147 28.54 2.48 1.19
CA ILE A 147 29.68 1.95 1.95
C ILE A 147 30.73 3.05 2.15
N GLY A 148 30.97 3.45 3.40
CA GLY A 148 32.03 4.39 3.76
C GLY A 148 33.35 3.71 4.15
N GLY A 149 34.27 4.51 4.69
CA GLY A 149 35.59 4.06 5.15
C GLY A 149 36.69 4.31 4.12
N THR A 150 37.86 3.73 4.35
CA THR A 150 39.05 3.88 3.49
C THR A 150 39.42 2.61 2.72
N ALA A 151 38.83 1.47 3.09
CA ALA A 151 39.07 0.17 2.47
C ALA A 151 37.75 -0.47 2.03
N ALA A 152 37.79 -1.34 1.03
CA ALA A 152 36.63 -2.09 0.57
C ALA A 152 36.05 -2.97 1.70
N LEU A 153 34.72 -3.11 1.74
CA LEU A 153 34.03 -3.97 2.70
C LEU A 153 34.33 -5.45 2.38
N SER A 154 34.82 -6.18 3.39
CA SER A 154 35.11 -7.61 3.21
C SER A 154 33.82 -8.44 3.07
N ALA A 155 33.90 -9.57 2.36
CA ALA A 155 32.79 -10.53 2.26
C ALA A 155 32.33 -11.07 3.63
N ASP A 156 33.26 -11.27 4.57
CA ASP A 156 32.96 -11.73 5.93
C ASP A 156 32.17 -10.67 6.72
N SER A 157 32.63 -9.41 6.65
CA SER A 157 31.96 -8.25 7.24
C SER A 157 30.55 -8.06 6.68
N CYS A 158 30.40 -8.20 5.35
CA CYS A 158 29.11 -8.19 4.68
C CYS A 158 28.17 -9.30 5.20
N SER A 159 28.65 -10.54 5.20
CA SER A 159 27.86 -11.72 5.60
C SER A 159 27.41 -11.66 7.06
N LYS A 160 28.26 -11.11 7.94
CA LYS A 160 27.98 -10.91 9.36
C LYS A 160 27.24 -9.60 9.66
N ARG A 161 26.93 -8.78 8.66
CA ARG A 161 26.35 -7.43 8.82
C ARG A 161 27.17 -6.54 9.78
N SER A 162 28.49 -6.68 9.77
CA SER A 162 29.41 -5.92 10.63
C SER A 162 30.06 -4.79 9.85
N PHE A 163 29.62 -3.57 10.10
CA PHE A 163 30.01 -2.37 9.35
C PHE A 163 30.87 -1.39 10.15
N ALA A 164 31.49 -1.84 11.25
CA ALA A 164 32.25 -0.95 12.15
C ALA A 164 33.44 -0.24 11.45
N ALA A 165 34.14 -0.95 10.56
CA ALA A 165 35.25 -0.40 9.77
C ALA A 165 34.79 0.30 8.47
N ASN A 166 33.53 0.11 8.09
CA ASN A 166 32.92 0.61 6.86
C ASN A 166 31.57 1.25 7.19
N PRO A 167 31.56 2.43 7.84
CA PRO A 167 30.33 3.06 8.28
C PRO A 167 29.38 3.28 7.09
N LEU A 168 28.11 2.93 7.28
CA LEU A 168 27.09 3.06 6.25
C LEU A 168 26.42 4.43 6.35
N THR A 169 26.28 5.10 5.20
CA THR A 169 25.45 6.31 5.08
C THR A 169 24.13 5.93 4.41
N TYR A 170 23.01 6.19 5.08
CA TYR A 170 21.69 5.75 4.62
C TYR A 170 20.94 6.85 3.86
N THR A 171 20.16 6.44 2.87
CA THR A 171 19.20 7.28 2.15
C THR A 171 17.90 6.50 2.01
N GLU A 172 16.76 7.15 2.24
CA GLU A 172 15.44 6.53 2.13
C GLU A 172 15.18 6.08 0.69
N ASN A 173 14.66 4.86 0.52
CA ASN A 173 14.39 4.26 -0.78
C ASN A 173 12.90 4.32 -1.14
N ILE A 174 12.43 5.53 -1.44
CA ILE A 174 11.02 5.78 -1.70
C ILE A 174 10.79 5.82 -3.20
N LEU A 175 9.99 4.88 -3.72
CA LEU A 175 9.60 4.83 -5.12
C LEU A 175 8.15 5.29 -5.30
N THR A 176 7.81 5.61 -6.55
CA THR A 176 6.46 5.98 -6.95
C THR A 176 5.99 5.07 -8.08
N ALA A 177 4.75 4.59 -7.98
CA ALA A 177 4.05 3.94 -9.07
C ALA A 177 2.72 4.65 -9.31
N THR A 178 2.23 4.64 -10.55
CA THR A 178 0.85 5.08 -10.83
C THR A 178 0.03 3.95 -11.39
N VAL A 179 -1.26 3.96 -11.09
CA VAL A 179 -2.22 2.97 -11.56
C VAL A 179 -3.44 3.67 -12.10
N THR A 180 -3.69 3.53 -13.40
CA THR A 180 -4.91 4.01 -14.05
C THR A 180 -5.91 2.87 -14.21
N ILE A 181 -7.14 3.07 -13.76
CA ILE A 181 -8.22 2.08 -13.89
C ILE A 181 -9.23 2.59 -14.94
N ASN A 182 -9.01 2.23 -16.20
CA ASN A 182 -9.87 2.65 -17.29
C ASN A 182 -11.27 2.02 -17.18
N ASN A 183 -12.29 2.77 -17.59
CA ASN A 183 -13.71 2.38 -17.54
C ASN A 183 -14.24 2.14 -16.12
N LEU A 184 -13.62 2.75 -15.11
CA LEU A 184 -14.17 2.85 -13.77
C LEU A 184 -14.86 4.20 -13.59
N ILE A 185 -16.16 4.17 -13.33
CA ILE A 185 -16.95 5.33 -12.90
C ILE A 185 -17.34 5.05 -11.46
N THR A 186 -16.93 5.92 -10.54
CA THR A 186 -17.16 5.72 -9.11
C THR A 186 -17.18 7.05 -8.35
N THR A 187 -17.51 7.03 -7.07
CA THR A 187 -17.47 8.22 -6.22
C THR A 187 -16.10 8.35 -5.54
N ARG A 188 -15.72 9.56 -5.11
CA ARG A 188 -14.52 9.76 -4.27
C ARG A 188 -14.52 8.88 -3.03
N PHE A 189 -15.69 8.67 -2.42
CA PHE A 189 -15.85 7.78 -1.28
C PHE A 189 -15.43 6.34 -1.59
N SER A 190 -15.94 5.78 -2.69
CA SER A 190 -15.58 4.42 -3.13
C SER A 190 -14.12 4.32 -3.56
N LEU A 191 -13.57 5.38 -4.16
CA LEU A 191 -12.15 5.43 -4.53
C LEU A 191 -11.23 5.45 -3.30
N ARG A 192 -11.61 6.14 -2.21
CA ARG A 192 -10.91 6.07 -0.93
C ARG A 192 -10.92 4.67 -0.34
N GLN A 193 -12.06 3.99 -0.39
CA GLN A 193 -12.16 2.60 0.08
C GLN A 193 -11.30 1.66 -0.76
N LEU A 194 -11.30 1.83 -2.08
CA LEU A 194 -10.43 1.09 -3.01
C LEU A 194 -8.95 1.28 -2.65
N ALA A 195 -8.52 2.54 -2.49
CA ALA A 195 -7.15 2.88 -2.11
C ALA A 195 -6.74 2.21 -0.79
N ASN A 196 -7.58 2.29 0.25
CA ASN A 196 -7.29 1.70 1.56
C ASN A 196 -7.24 0.17 1.51
N SER A 197 -8.17 -0.47 0.80
CA SER A 197 -8.14 -1.93 0.62
C SER A 197 -6.90 -2.37 -0.17
N MET A 198 -6.54 -1.63 -1.24
CA MET A 198 -5.33 -1.91 -2.02
C MET A 198 -4.07 -1.78 -1.16
N MET A 199 -3.98 -0.74 -0.34
CA MET A 199 -2.85 -0.53 0.58
C MET A 199 -2.67 -1.72 1.52
N SER A 200 -3.76 -2.18 2.14
CA SER A 200 -3.77 -3.34 3.03
C SER A 200 -3.29 -4.60 2.30
N LYS A 201 -3.86 -4.89 1.13
CA LYS A 201 -3.50 -6.08 0.34
C LYS A 201 -2.05 -6.10 -0.09
N LEU A 202 -1.52 -4.98 -0.57
CA LEU A 202 -0.12 -4.88 -0.98
C LEU A 202 0.83 -4.93 0.22
N SER A 203 0.46 -4.35 1.36
CA SER A 203 1.28 -4.40 2.56
C SER A 203 1.41 -5.82 3.12
N PHE A 204 0.29 -6.54 3.24
CA PHE A 204 0.30 -7.87 3.85
C PHE A 204 0.55 -9.00 2.85
N GLY A 205 0.17 -8.82 1.58
CA GLY A 205 0.32 -9.84 0.54
C GLY A 205 1.67 -9.79 -0.18
N SER A 206 2.24 -8.59 -0.34
CA SER A 206 3.44 -8.37 -1.16
C SER A 206 4.58 -7.68 -0.39
N ASN A 207 4.44 -7.44 0.92
CA ASN A 207 5.41 -6.73 1.76
C ASN A 207 5.75 -5.31 1.27
N VAL A 208 4.82 -4.64 0.57
CA VAL A 208 4.99 -3.23 0.17
C VAL A 208 4.86 -2.36 1.41
N GLN A 209 5.82 -1.47 1.68
CA GLN A 209 5.71 -0.54 2.80
C GLN A 209 5.34 0.86 2.30
N PHE A 210 4.10 1.26 2.53
CA PHE A 210 3.63 2.59 2.11
C PHE A 210 4.19 3.68 3.01
N VAL A 211 4.70 4.74 2.38
CA VAL A 211 5.24 5.92 3.07
C VAL A 211 4.15 6.98 3.25
N SER A 212 3.16 6.98 2.36
CA SER A 212 2.01 7.86 2.41
C SER A 212 0.76 7.17 1.88
N GLU A 213 -0.40 7.75 2.16
CA GLU A 213 -1.67 7.29 1.61
C GLU A 213 -1.70 7.42 0.09
N ILE A 214 -2.42 6.51 -0.56
CA ILE A 214 -2.61 6.53 -2.01
C ILE A 214 -3.47 7.73 -2.41
N THR A 215 -2.99 8.53 -3.35
CA THR A 215 -3.65 9.77 -3.79
C THR A 215 -4.32 9.61 -5.16
N TYR A 216 -5.36 10.42 -5.43
CA TYR A 216 -6.21 10.36 -6.62
C TYR A 216 -7.06 11.63 -6.87
#